data_AF-A0A4Q6BLM9-F1
#
_entry.id   AF-A0A4Q6BLM9-F1
#
_cell.length_a   1.000
_cell.length_b   1.000
_cell.length_c   1.000
_cell.angle_alpha   90.00
_cell.angle_beta   90.00
_cell.angle_gamma   90.00
#
_symmetry.space_group_name_H-M   'P 1'
#
loop_
_entity.id
_entity.type
_entity.pdbx_description
1 polymer ?
#
loop_
_entity_poly.entity_id
_entity_poly.type
_entity_poly.pdbx_seq_one_letter_code
_entity_poly.pdbx_strand_id
1 'polypeptide(L)'
;MKEASRAQLAEIKNANAATLQVNVGERRSLVESPTEEKILNTLIKLSKTISPKICSLVGHGEKSFSDTENNGYSSIKAELERQAYTITDLNLVQAGKIPADCNAVVILGPVKALFEQELKILKDYLNSGGRALISIDLLLKSKGGTETSPELVSLLQEWGIQPENALIIDSVSRALNLEPTIPIAPTFSKNHPITSAMEGNVIAPLSRPLTISKTPPANVLIEAIASTTPNAWGEKNMKSIEAGEVKFDNGTDIRGPMVVAAAIQGKKAGASAETRMVVFATSYFAANQFARFDKNTDLFANSLSWVVGDDNLISIRPKEEGGGLIQLSQKAGVAIFLTTVIVIPLL
;
A
#
# COMPACT_ATOMS: atom_id res chain seq x y z
N MET A 1 8.36 -4.12 29.64
CA MET A 1 7.79 -3.61 30.94
C MET A 1 6.76 -2.49 30.82
N LYS A 2 6.63 -1.75 29.70
CA LYS A 2 5.53 -0.76 29.52
C LYS A 2 4.21 -1.34 28.99
N GLU A 3 4.22 -2.56 28.45
CA GLU A 3 3.02 -3.22 27.89
C GLU A 3 2.04 -3.69 28.97
N ALA A 4 2.53 -4.07 30.16
CA ALA A 4 1.67 -4.42 31.30
C ALA A 4 0.82 -3.23 31.78
N SER A 5 1.19 -1.99 31.45
CA SER A 5 0.46 -0.79 31.88
C SER A 5 -0.76 -0.46 31.02
N ARG A 6 -0.87 -0.98 29.79
CA ARG A 6 -2.05 -0.73 28.93
C ARG A 6 -3.13 -1.80 29.06
N ALA A 7 -2.75 -3.03 29.37
CA ALA A 7 -3.70 -4.10 29.68
C ALA A 7 -4.49 -3.83 30.97
N GLN A 8 -4.00 -2.95 31.85
CA GLN A 8 -4.61 -2.64 33.14
C GLN A 8 -5.79 -1.64 33.06
N LEU A 9 -6.09 -1.10 31.87
CA LEU A 9 -7.17 -0.12 31.63
C LEU A 9 -8.36 -0.67 30.83
N ALA A 10 -8.29 -1.92 30.38
CA ALA A 10 -9.35 -2.56 29.61
C ALA A 10 -10.16 -3.51 30.48
N GLU A 11 -11.45 -3.23 30.68
CA GLU A 11 -12.35 -4.14 31.38
C GLU A 11 -13.17 -4.92 30.35
N ILE A 12 -13.03 -6.25 30.35
CA ILE A 12 -13.78 -7.16 29.49
C ILE A 12 -14.88 -7.80 30.33
N LYS A 13 -16.15 -7.53 29.98
CA LYS A 13 -17.31 -8.11 30.66
C LYS A 13 -18.09 -9.02 29.72
N ASN A 14 -18.40 -10.21 30.21
CA ASN A 14 -19.20 -11.18 29.47
C ASN A 14 -20.67 -10.77 29.57
N ALA A 15 -21.27 -10.35 28.45
CA ALA A 15 -22.69 -10.00 28.44
C ALA A 15 -23.53 -11.28 28.28
N ASN A 16 -23.13 -12.17 27.36
CA ASN A 16 -23.76 -13.46 27.04
C ASN A 16 -22.74 -14.34 26.26
N ALA A 17 -23.00 -15.64 26.06
CA ALA A 17 -22.07 -16.56 25.34
C ALA A 17 -21.70 -16.16 23.89
N ALA A 18 -22.40 -15.19 23.30
CA ALA A 18 -22.16 -14.70 21.93
C ALA A 18 -21.67 -13.24 21.85
N THR A 19 -21.56 -12.53 22.98
CA THR A 19 -21.32 -11.08 22.97
C THR A 19 -20.42 -10.64 24.12
N LEU A 20 -19.35 -9.91 23.79
CA LEU A 20 -18.33 -9.46 24.74
C LEU A 20 -18.31 -7.92 24.78
N GLN A 21 -18.39 -7.35 25.98
CA GLN A 21 -18.29 -5.91 26.17
C GLN A 21 -16.83 -5.52 26.44
N VAL A 22 -16.30 -4.60 25.63
CA VAL A 22 -14.95 -4.04 25.80
C VAL A 22 -15.10 -2.60 26.30
N ASN A 23 -14.46 -2.29 27.43
CA ASN A 23 -14.41 -0.94 28.00
C ASN A 23 -12.97 -0.41 27.98
N VAL A 24 -12.78 0.84 27.53
CA VAL A 24 -11.50 1.59 27.66
C VAL A 24 -11.83 2.95 28.26
N GLY A 25 -11.50 3.14 29.54
CA GLY A 25 -11.97 4.29 30.31
C GLY A 25 -13.51 4.33 30.35
N GLU A 26 -14.10 5.48 30.01
CA GLU A 26 -15.57 5.66 29.95
C GLU A 26 -16.20 5.12 28.65
N ARG A 27 -15.40 4.79 27.64
CA ARG A 27 -15.90 4.36 26.32
C ARG A 27 -16.13 2.86 26.31
N ARG A 28 -17.26 2.43 25.74
CA ARG A 28 -17.72 1.03 25.75
C ARG A 28 -18.17 0.62 24.35
N SER A 29 -17.88 -0.62 23.98
CA SER A 29 -18.40 -1.22 22.74
C SER A 29 -18.75 -2.68 22.98
N LEU A 30 -19.78 -3.17 22.30
CA LEU A 30 -20.14 -4.58 22.26
C LEU A 30 -19.50 -5.23 21.04
N VAL A 31 -18.98 -6.44 21.23
CA VAL A 31 -18.37 -7.27 20.20
C VAL A 31 -19.19 -8.55 20.08
N GLU A 32 -19.93 -8.66 18.99
CA GLU A 32 -20.68 -9.87 18.64
C GLU A 32 -19.77 -10.90 17.97
N SER A 33 -19.90 -12.17 18.41
CA SER A 33 -19.04 -13.29 18.01
C SER A 33 -17.56 -12.94 18.16
N PRO A 34 -17.07 -12.79 19.41
CA PRO A 34 -15.75 -12.25 19.70
C PRO A 34 -14.64 -13.16 19.18
N THR A 35 -13.85 -12.65 18.24
CA THR A 35 -12.55 -13.19 17.84
C THR A 35 -11.45 -12.30 18.39
N GLU A 36 -10.21 -12.81 18.49
CA GLU A 36 -9.06 -12.01 18.94
C GLU A 36 -8.91 -10.73 18.11
N GLU A 37 -9.03 -10.86 16.79
CA GLU A 37 -8.99 -9.75 15.84
C GLU A 37 -10.09 -8.69 16.14
N LYS A 38 -11.35 -9.12 16.33
CA LYS A 38 -12.46 -8.20 16.63
C LYS A 38 -12.28 -7.51 17.99
N ILE A 39 -11.79 -8.21 19.00
CA ILE A 39 -11.53 -7.64 20.33
C ILE A 39 -10.42 -6.60 20.21
N LEU A 40 -9.32 -6.91 19.52
CA LEU A 40 -8.18 -6.03 19.35
C LEU A 40 -8.56 -4.77 18.55
N ASN A 41 -9.26 -4.93 17.42
CA ASN A 41 -9.76 -3.81 16.62
C ASN A 41 -10.70 -2.91 17.43
N THR A 42 -11.55 -3.50 18.28
CA THR A 42 -12.43 -2.75 19.19
C THR A 42 -11.62 -1.98 20.22
N LEU A 43 -10.59 -2.60 20.80
CA LEU A 43 -9.69 -1.94 21.74
C LEU A 43 -8.95 -0.77 21.10
N ILE A 44 -8.47 -0.92 19.87
CA ILE A 44 -7.83 0.15 19.07
C ILE A 44 -8.81 1.31 18.87
N LYS A 45 -10.04 1.01 18.42
CA LYS A 45 -11.10 2.01 18.21
C LYS A 45 -11.46 2.77 19.47
N LEU A 46 -11.57 2.08 20.60
CA LEU A 46 -11.91 2.70 21.89
C LEU A 46 -10.73 3.51 22.47
N SER A 47 -9.50 3.06 22.25
CA SER A 47 -8.27 3.72 22.72
C SER A 47 -7.93 4.99 21.93
N LYS A 48 -8.35 5.09 20.67
CA LYS A 48 -8.14 6.29 19.85
C LYS A 48 -9.18 7.36 20.16
N THR A 49 -8.75 8.47 20.76
CA THR A 49 -9.62 9.64 21.03
C THR A 49 -10.06 10.35 19.75
N ILE A 50 -9.25 10.28 18.68
CA ILE A 50 -9.54 10.83 17.36
C ILE A 50 -9.15 9.78 16.30
N SER A 51 -10.07 9.46 15.41
CA SER A 51 -9.83 8.64 14.21
C SER A 51 -9.12 9.48 13.16
N PRO A 52 -7.87 9.15 12.76
CA PRO A 52 -7.18 9.97 11.78
C PRO A 52 -7.94 9.98 10.45
N LYS A 53 -8.07 11.17 9.86
CA LYS A 53 -8.80 11.40 8.62
C LYS A 53 -7.86 11.43 7.44
N ILE A 54 -8.17 10.62 6.45
CA ILE A 54 -7.41 10.44 5.22
C ILE A 54 -8.20 11.10 4.09
N CYS A 55 -7.56 12.02 3.40
CA CYS A 55 -8.19 12.81 2.35
C CYS A 55 -7.73 12.30 0.99
N SER A 56 -8.60 11.56 0.31
CA SER A 56 -8.31 10.97 -1.00
C SER A 56 -8.60 11.98 -2.10
N LEU A 57 -7.60 12.29 -2.92
CA LEU A 57 -7.79 13.17 -4.07
C LEU A 57 -8.85 12.60 -5.03
N VAL A 58 -9.73 13.47 -5.51
CA VAL A 58 -10.71 13.15 -6.55
C VAL A 58 -10.81 14.30 -7.57
N GLY A 59 -11.16 13.94 -8.81
CA GLY A 59 -11.44 14.90 -9.89
C GLY A 59 -10.56 14.72 -11.13
N HIS A 60 -9.52 13.90 -11.02
CA HIS A 60 -8.54 13.62 -12.07
C HIS A 60 -8.62 12.18 -12.58
N GLY A 61 -9.73 11.48 -12.29
CA GLY A 61 -10.05 10.13 -12.75
C GLY A 61 -9.43 9.01 -11.90
N GLU A 62 -9.16 9.31 -10.64
CA GLU A 62 -8.78 8.36 -9.61
C GLU A 62 -9.90 7.34 -9.36
N LYS A 63 -9.51 6.13 -8.93
CA LYS A 63 -10.44 5.08 -8.49
C LYS A 63 -11.01 5.45 -7.10
N SER A 64 -12.23 5.03 -6.78
CA SER A 64 -12.91 5.41 -5.53
C SER A 64 -12.74 4.37 -4.42
N PHE A 65 -12.56 4.85 -3.18
CA PHE A 65 -12.62 4.04 -1.97
C PHE A 65 -14.01 3.51 -1.62
N SER A 66 -15.07 4.07 -2.21
CA SER A 66 -16.44 3.59 -2.03
C SER A 66 -16.89 2.63 -3.12
N ASP A 67 -16.08 2.44 -4.17
CA ASP A 67 -16.37 1.53 -5.28
C ASP A 67 -16.00 0.09 -4.89
N THR A 68 -16.97 -0.81 -4.99
CA THR A 68 -16.86 -2.24 -4.68
C THR A 68 -16.48 -3.10 -5.87
N GLU A 69 -16.49 -2.54 -7.07
CA GLU A 69 -16.09 -3.24 -8.29
C GLU A 69 -14.58 -3.53 -8.32
N ASN A 70 -14.14 -4.38 -9.24
CA ASN A 70 -12.74 -4.81 -9.38
C ASN A 70 -11.73 -3.65 -9.43
N ASN A 71 -12.13 -2.52 -9.99
CA ASN A 71 -11.31 -1.32 -10.17
C ASN A 71 -11.54 -0.25 -9.07
N GLY A 72 -12.18 -0.60 -7.96
CA GLY A 72 -12.34 0.26 -6.77
C GLY A 72 -11.32 -0.04 -5.67
N TYR A 73 -11.43 0.66 -4.54
CA TYR A 73 -10.58 0.49 -3.34
C TYR A 73 -11.37 0.16 -2.06
N SER A 74 -12.60 -0.34 -2.16
CA SER A 74 -13.43 -0.68 -0.99
C SER A 74 -12.76 -1.67 -0.03
N SER A 75 -11.96 -2.62 -0.53
CA SER A 75 -11.24 -3.57 0.33
C SER A 75 -10.19 -2.88 1.20
N ILE A 76 -9.46 -1.92 0.64
CA ILE A 76 -8.52 -1.09 1.40
C ILE A 76 -9.27 -0.18 2.37
N LYS A 77 -10.40 0.42 1.95
CA LYS A 77 -11.24 1.23 2.84
C LYS A 77 -11.67 0.43 4.07
N ALA A 78 -12.18 -0.79 3.86
CA ALA A 78 -12.62 -1.66 4.94
C ALA A 78 -11.47 -1.98 5.92
N GLU A 79 -10.26 -2.26 5.41
CA GLU A 79 -9.08 -2.45 6.25
C GLU A 79 -8.73 -1.22 7.08
N LEU A 80 -8.74 -0.05 6.47
CA LEU A 80 -8.41 1.20 7.16
C LEU A 80 -9.46 1.56 8.22
N GLU A 81 -10.74 1.33 7.93
CA GLU A 81 -11.84 1.52 8.89
C GLU A 81 -11.79 0.52 10.06
N ARG A 82 -11.27 -0.71 9.85
CA ARG A 82 -10.95 -1.63 10.96
C ARG A 82 -9.91 -1.03 11.90
N GLN A 83 -8.92 -0.31 11.37
CA GLN A 83 -7.89 0.40 12.12
C GLN A 83 -8.29 1.80 12.63
N ALA A 84 -9.59 2.11 12.54
CA ALA A 84 -10.20 3.36 12.97
C ALA A 84 -9.73 4.60 12.20
N TYR A 85 -9.29 4.45 10.94
CA TYR A 85 -9.15 5.57 10.02
C TYR A 85 -10.50 5.94 9.42
N THR A 86 -10.65 7.19 9.00
CA THR A 86 -11.76 7.64 8.16
C THR A 86 -11.22 8.11 6.83
N ILE A 87 -11.91 7.81 5.73
CA ILE A 87 -11.52 8.21 4.39
C ILE A 87 -12.59 9.14 3.82
N THR A 88 -12.17 10.31 3.34
CA THR A 88 -13.05 11.30 2.73
C THR A 88 -12.48 11.78 1.41
N ASP A 89 -13.34 12.01 0.44
CA ASP A 89 -12.96 12.57 -0.84
C ASP A 89 -12.50 14.04 -0.68
N LEU A 90 -11.45 14.40 -1.39
CA LEU A 90 -10.86 15.73 -1.44
C LEU A 90 -10.80 16.19 -2.88
N ASN A 91 -11.70 17.10 -3.24
CA ASN A 91 -11.60 17.85 -4.48
C ASN A 91 -10.85 19.17 -4.21
N LEU A 92 -9.61 19.29 -4.67
CA LEU A 92 -8.77 20.46 -4.38
C LEU A 92 -9.28 21.75 -5.04
N VAL A 93 -9.90 21.65 -6.22
CA VAL A 93 -10.52 22.80 -6.90
C VAL A 93 -11.63 23.41 -6.04
N GLN A 94 -12.50 22.56 -5.47
CA GLN A 94 -13.60 23.01 -4.62
C GLN A 94 -13.13 23.46 -3.24
N ALA A 95 -12.19 22.73 -2.62
CA ALA A 95 -11.72 23.02 -1.28
C ALA A 95 -10.79 24.25 -1.22
N GLY A 96 -10.03 24.52 -2.28
CA GLY A 96 -9.05 25.62 -2.37
C GLY A 96 -7.83 25.48 -1.43
N LYS A 97 -7.82 24.46 -0.57
CA LYS A 97 -6.75 24.09 0.35
C LYS A 97 -6.95 22.66 0.83
N ILE A 98 -5.91 22.07 1.41
CA ILE A 98 -6.07 20.82 2.16
C ILE A 98 -6.70 21.16 3.53
N PRO A 99 -7.82 20.52 3.91
CA PRO A 99 -8.46 20.73 5.21
C PRO A 99 -7.49 20.46 6.38
N ALA A 100 -7.58 21.29 7.42
CA ALA A 100 -6.70 21.18 8.60
C ALA A 100 -6.92 19.89 9.40
N ASP A 101 -8.08 19.25 9.23
CA ASP A 101 -8.40 17.97 9.85
C ASP A 101 -7.91 16.76 9.02
N CYS A 102 -7.33 16.96 7.82
CA CYS A 102 -6.70 15.89 7.05
C CYS A 102 -5.34 15.51 7.65
N ASN A 103 -5.24 14.31 8.20
CA ASN A 103 -3.98 13.79 8.75
C ASN A 103 -3.01 13.31 7.66
N ALA A 104 -3.52 12.86 6.52
CA ALA A 104 -2.72 12.56 5.33
C ALA A 104 -3.55 12.74 4.05
N VAL A 105 -2.87 13.05 2.95
CA VAL A 105 -3.46 13.09 1.60
C VAL A 105 -3.08 11.83 0.83
N VAL A 106 -4.03 11.24 0.13
CA VAL A 106 -3.83 10.04 -0.69
C VAL A 106 -4.11 10.39 -2.14
N ILE A 107 -3.11 10.22 -3.02
CA ILE A 107 -3.19 10.50 -4.46
C ILE A 107 -2.91 9.20 -5.18
N LEU A 108 -3.94 8.58 -5.77
CA LEU A 108 -3.83 7.24 -6.35
C LEU A 108 -4.06 7.23 -7.85
N GLY A 109 -2.95 7.33 -8.61
CA GLY A 109 -2.93 7.16 -10.06
C GLY A 109 -3.88 8.11 -10.80
N PRO A 110 -3.79 9.44 -10.61
CA PRO A 110 -4.58 10.37 -11.41
C PRO A 110 -4.28 10.16 -12.89
N VAL A 111 -5.33 10.20 -13.71
CA VAL A 111 -5.24 9.98 -15.17
C VAL A 111 -5.30 11.28 -15.97
N LYS A 112 -5.38 12.40 -15.27
CA LYS A 112 -5.32 13.77 -15.79
C LYS A 112 -4.35 14.59 -14.94
N ALA A 113 -3.74 15.58 -15.57
CA ALA A 113 -2.87 16.51 -14.88
C ALA A 113 -3.65 17.39 -13.90
N LEU A 114 -3.08 17.63 -12.73
CA LEU A 114 -3.58 18.60 -11.76
C LEU A 114 -3.39 20.03 -12.30
N PHE A 115 -4.31 20.93 -11.96
CA PHE A 115 -4.15 22.34 -12.28
C PHE A 115 -2.99 22.95 -11.48
N GLU A 116 -2.37 24.00 -12.01
CA GLU A 116 -1.23 24.68 -11.36
C GLU A 116 -1.53 25.10 -9.92
N GLN A 117 -2.76 25.56 -9.66
CA GLN A 117 -3.19 25.96 -8.32
C GLN A 117 -3.30 24.77 -7.36
N GLU A 118 -3.76 23.61 -7.83
CA GLU A 118 -3.82 22.37 -7.03
C GLU A 118 -2.41 21.88 -6.71
N LEU A 119 -1.52 21.88 -7.71
CA LEU A 119 -0.12 21.54 -7.51
C LEU A 119 0.55 22.47 -6.50
N LYS A 120 0.25 23.76 -6.55
CA LYS A 120 0.75 24.73 -5.57
C LYS A 120 0.28 24.39 -4.15
N ILE A 121 -1.01 24.07 -3.98
CA ILE A 121 -1.57 23.66 -2.68
C ILE A 121 -0.84 22.42 -2.15
N LEU A 122 -0.59 21.42 -3.02
CA LEU A 122 0.14 20.20 -2.64
C LEU A 122 1.59 20.50 -2.24
N LYS A 123 2.29 21.33 -3.01
CA LYS A 123 3.66 21.76 -2.69
C LYS A 123 3.73 22.48 -1.36
N ASP A 124 2.84 23.44 -1.13
CA ASP A 124 2.78 24.20 0.11
C ASP A 124 2.48 23.29 1.31
N TYR A 125 1.57 22.33 1.14
CA TYR A 125 1.25 21.31 2.16
C TYR A 125 2.46 20.44 2.50
N LEU A 126 3.13 19.86 1.50
CA LEU A 126 4.32 19.03 1.73
C LEU A 126 5.44 19.86 2.36
N ASN A 127 5.74 21.05 1.85
CA ASN A 127 6.76 21.94 2.45
C ASN A 127 6.40 22.42 3.87
N SER A 128 5.15 22.22 4.30
CA SER A 128 4.68 22.55 5.66
C SER A 128 4.59 21.33 6.59
N GLY A 129 5.22 20.21 6.24
CA GLY A 129 5.19 18.97 7.02
C GLY A 129 3.97 18.09 6.74
N GLY A 130 3.41 18.22 5.54
CA GLY A 130 2.32 17.38 5.07
C GLY A 130 2.70 15.90 5.04
N ARG A 131 1.68 15.04 5.02
CA ARG A 131 1.82 13.58 5.01
C ARG A 131 1.08 13.03 3.81
N ALA A 132 1.72 12.18 3.02
CA ALA A 132 1.10 11.74 1.77
C ALA A 132 1.41 10.28 1.39
N LEU A 133 0.42 9.63 0.77
CA LEU A 133 0.67 8.48 -0.10
C LEU A 133 0.43 8.92 -1.54
N ILE A 134 1.41 8.71 -2.41
CA ILE A 134 1.31 9.09 -3.82
C ILE A 134 1.60 7.86 -4.67
N SER A 135 0.79 7.62 -5.68
CA SER A 135 1.12 6.68 -6.74
C SER A 135 0.86 7.31 -8.11
N ILE A 136 1.73 6.99 -9.06
CA ILE A 136 1.64 7.49 -10.43
C ILE A 136 1.63 6.28 -11.35
N ASP A 137 0.54 6.14 -12.09
CA ASP A 137 0.34 5.02 -13.02
C ASP A 137 1.03 5.29 -14.35
N LEU A 138 1.50 4.22 -15.01
CA LEU A 138 1.91 4.30 -16.40
C LEU A 138 0.70 4.08 -17.31
N LEU A 139 0.23 5.12 -17.99
CA LEU A 139 -0.93 5.02 -18.87
C LEU A 139 -0.57 4.58 -20.28
N LEU A 140 -0.62 3.26 -20.50
CA LEU A 140 -0.27 2.60 -21.76
C LEU A 140 -1.17 2.96 -22.97
N LYS A 141 -2.37 3.53 -22.74
CA LYS A 141 -3.33 3.89 -23.82
C LYS A 141 -3.29 5.37 -24.21
N SER A 142 -2.42 6.15 -23.58
CA SER A 142 -2.14 7.54 -23.98
C SER A 142 -1.55 7.52 -25.37
N LYS A 143 -2.17 8.17 -26.37
CA LYS A 143 -1.62 8.25 -27.73
C LYS A 143 -0.17 8.76 -27.66
N GLY A 144 0.79 7.86 -27.91
CA GLY A 144 2.22 8.16 -27.87
C GLY A 144 2.91 8.03 -26.50
N GLY A 145 2.31 7.36 -25.52
CA GLY A 145 2.93 7.15 -24.20
C GLY A 145 3.17 8.45 -23.42
N THR A 146 2.33 9.46 -23.67
CA THR A 146 2.46 10.78 -23.03
C THR A 146 2.11 10.67 -21.56
N GLU A 147 3.02 11.13 -20.70
CA GLU A 147 2.85 11.26 -19.26
C GLU A 147 1.59 12.09 -18.94
N THR A 148 0.68 11.54 -18.13
CA THR A 148 -0.60 12.21 -17.83
C THR A 148 -0.56 13.09 -16.61
N SER A 149 0.44 12.92 -15.74
CA SER A 149 0.65 13.77 -14.58
C SER A 149 2.12 14.21 -14.48
N PRO A 150 2.69 14.88 -15.52
CA PRO A 150 4.09 15.30 -15.51
C PRO A 150 4.41 16.23 -14.34
N GLU A 151 3.43 16.99 -13.86
CA GLU A 151 3.53 17.86 -12.70
C GLU A 151 3.76 17.09 -11.39
N LEU A 152 3.16 15.91 -11.25
CA LEU A 152 3.40 15.04 -10.09
C LEU A 152 4.75 14.34 -10.21
N VAL A 153 5.18 13.97 -11.42
CA VAL A 153 6.56 13.49 -11.66
C VAL A 153 7.57 14.55 -11.22
N SER A 154 7.39 15.81 -11.65
CA SER A 154 8.25 16.92 -11.22
C SER A 154 8.20 17.16 -9.71
N LEU A 155 7.02 17.08 -9.08
CA LEU A 155 6.90 17.17 -7.63
C LEU A 155 7.74 16.10 -6.93
N LEU A 156 7.66 14.84 -7.37
CA LEU A 156 8.42 13.74 -6.77
C LEU A 156 9.93 13.89 -7.00
N GLN A 157 10.35 14.39 -8.17
CA GLN A 157 11.76 14.69 -8.46
C GLN A 157 12.33 15.71 -7.47
N GLU A 158 11.56 16.73 -7.09
CA GLU A 158 11.95 17.71 -6.07
C GLU A 158 12.16 17.10 -4.67
N TRP A 159 11.65 15.89 -4.43
CA TRP A 159 11.85 15.09 -3.23
C TRP A 159 12.84 13.94 -3.44
N GLY A 160 13.46 13.83 -4.62
CA GLY A 160 14.50 12.85 -4.93
C GLY A 160 13.98 11.50 -5.44
N ILE A 161 12.73 11.40 -5.87
CA ILE A 161 12.17 10.21 -6.55
C ILE A 161 11.87 10.53 -8.01
N GLN A 162 12.39 9.70 -8.92
CA GLN A 162 12.07 9.74 -10.34
C GLN A 162 11.20 8.54 -10.72
N PRO A 163 9.90 8.75 -10.99
CA PRO A 163 9.10 7.79 -11.73
C PRO A 163 9.62 7.66 -13.16
N GLU A 164 10.11 6.49 -13.55
CA GLU A 164 10.69 6.27 -14.88
C GLU A 164 9.59 6.08 -15.93
N ASN A 165 9.77 6.58 -17.15
CA ASN A 165 8.86 6.27 -18.26
C ASN A 165 9.21 4.90 -18.85
N ALA A 166 8.94 3.85 -18.08
CA ALA A 166 9.21 2.46 -18.41
C ALA A 166 8.18 1.57 -17.71
N LEU A 167 7.80 0.46 -18.33
CA LEU A 167 6.96 -0.57 -17.71
C LEU A 167 7.86 -1.62 -17.09
N ILE A 168 7.61 -1.98 -15.82
CA ILE A 168 8.29 -3.11 -15.21
C ILE A 168 7.74 -4.41 -15.84
N ILE A 169 8.64 -5.18 -16.44
CA ILE A 169 8.40 -6.53 -16.92
C ILE A 169 9.14 -7.51 -16.00
N ASP A 170 8.43 -8.50 -15.49
CA ASP A 170 9.00 -9.57 -14.67
C ASP A 170 8.62 -10.94 -15.22
N SER A 171 9.62 -11.66 -15.74
CA SER A 171 9.43 -13.00 -16.26
C SER A 171 9.05 -14.02 -15.17
N VAL A 172 9.40 -13.75 -13.91
CA VAL A 172 9.11 -14.63 -12.77
C VAL A 172 7.62 -14.70 -12.48
N SER A 173 6.85 -13.66 -12.84
CA SER A 173 5.38 -13.62 -12.66
C SER A 173 4.66 -14.80 -13.32
N ARG A 174 5.20 -15.34 -14.43
CA ARG A 174 4.63 -16.51 -15.11
C ARG A 174 4.60 -17.76 -14.22
N ALA A 175 5.55 -17.91 -13.29
CA ALA A 175 5.58 -19.02 -12.35
C ALA A 175 4.39 -18.99 -11.36
N LEU A 176 3.74 -17.83 -11.20
CA LEU A 176 2.53 -17.64 -10.41
C LEU A 176 1.26 -17.51 -11.27
N ASN A 177 1.33 -17.89 -12.56
CA ASN A 177 0.25 -17.73 -13.54
C ASN A 177 -0.21 -16.26 -13.69
N LEU A 178 0.73 -15.32 -13.58
CA LEU A 178 0.51 -13.90 -13.82
C LEU A 178 1.19 -13.45 -15.10
N GLU A 179 0.65 -12.42 -15.74
CA GLU A 179 1.27 -11.78 -16.89
C GLU A 179 2.61 -11.11 -16.49
N PRO A 180 3.61 -11.05 -17.38
CA PRO A 180 4.88 -10.39 -17.09
C PRO A 180 4.76 -8.91 -16.70
N THR A 181 3.68 -8.24 -17.11
CA THR A 181 3.36 -6.84 -16.74
C THR A 181 2.77 -6.72 -15.32
N ILE A 182 2.66 -7.83 -14.60
CA ILE A 182 2.23 -7.92 -13.21
C ILE A 182 3.43 -8.39 -12.38
N PRO A 183 4.44 -7.53 -12.16
CA PRO A 183 5.64 -7.90 -11.43
C PRO A 183 5.36 -8.24 -9.97
N ILE A 184 6.25 -9.05 -9.42
CA ILE A 184 6.26 -9.42 -8.01
C ILE A 184 7.38 -8.70 -7.28
N ALA A 185 7.08 -8.19 -6.09
CA ALA A 185 8.01 -7.54 -5.20
C ALA A 185 8.16 -8.35 -3.89
N PRO A 186 9.09 -9.32 -3.86
CA PRO A 186 9.38 -10.10 -2.67
C PRO A 186 10.41 -9.45 -1.75
N THR A 187 11.14 -8.45 -2.24
CA THR A 187 12.27 -7.86 -1.51
C THR A 187 11.78 -6.66 -0.71
N PHE A 188 11.81 -6.79 0.61
CA PHE A 188 11.39 -5.77 1.56
C PHE A 188 12.58 -5.21 2.33
N SER A 189 12.58 -3.89 2.59
CA SER A 189 13.58 -3.35 3.52
C SER A 189 13.35 -3.89 4.92
N LYS A 190 14.43 -4.37 5.54
CA LYS A 190 14.46 -4.80 6.95
C LYS A 190 14.74 -3.66 7.93
N ASN A 191 15.12 -2.49 7.42
CA ASN A 191 15.45 -1.32 8.23
C ASN A 191 14.28 -0.33 8.36
N HIS A 192 13.27 -0.44 7.50
CA HIS A 192 12.12 0.46 7.51
C HIS A 192 10.93 -0.16 8.28
N PRO A 193 10.29 0.56 9.23
CA PRO A 193 9.15 0.05 10.00
C PRO A 193 8.01 -0.51 9.14
N ILE A 194 7.68 0.15 8.02
CA ILE A 194 6.62 -0.29 7.10
C ILE A 194 6.78 -1.76 6.68
N THR A 195 8.01 -2.20 6.43
CA THR A 195 8.30 -3.46 5.73
C THR A 195 9.22 -4.41 6.50
N SER A 196 9.72 -4.02 7.68
CA SER A 196 10.72 -4.80 8.43
C SER A 196 10.22 -6.21 8.79
N ALA A 197 8.96 -6.32 9.21
CA ALA A 197 8.29 -7.57 9.53
C ALA A 197 7.56 -8.22 8.33
N MET A 198 7.63 -7.62 7.13
CA MET A 198 6.95 -8.17 5.96
C MET A 198 7.72 -9.33 5.34
N GLU A 199 6.95 -10.34 4.92
CA GLU A 199 7.37 -11.52 4.18
C GLU A 199 6.30 -11.86 3.13
N GLY A 200 6.69 -12.56 2.07
CA GLY A 200 5.79 -12.92 0.96
C GLY A 200 5.98 -12.01 -0.25
N ASN A 201 4.92 -11.83 -1.05
CA ASN A 201 4.98 -11.12 -2.33
C ASN A 201 3.96 -9.99 -2.36
N VAL A 202 4.42 -8.77 -2.66
CA VAL A 202 3.54 -7.70 -3.15
C VAL A 202 3.42 -7.83 -4.66
N ILE A 203 2.19 -7.73 -5.16
CA ILE A 203 1.92 -7.74 -6.60
C ILE A 203 1.72 -6.29 -7.05
N ALA A 204 2.49 -5.85 -8.05
CA ALA A 204 2.52 -4.44 -8.49
C ALA A 204 2.17 -4.31 -9.99
N PRO A 205 0.90 -4.50 -10.39
CA PRO A 205 0.47 -4.50 -11.78
C PRO A 205 0.73 -3.17 -12.48
N LEU A 206 1.18 -3.25 -13.74
CA LEU A 206 1.38 -2.09 -14.61
C LEU A 206 2.25 -1.00 -13.96
N SER A 207 3.24 -1.42 -13.18
CA SER A 207 4.09 -0.53 -12.40
C SER A 207 5.23 0.04 -13.22
N ARG A 208 5.61 1.28 -12.89
CA ARG A 208 6.80 1.93 -13.42
C ARG A 208 7.93 1.97 -12.38
N PRO A 209 9.20 1.81 -12.76
CA PRO A 209 10.30 1.88 -11.80
C PRO A 209 10.36 3.24 -11.09
N LEU A 210 10.69 3.22 -9.80
CA LEU A 210 11.05 4.42 -9.03
C LEU A 210 12.58 4.50 -8.88
N THR A 211 13.22 5.46 -9.54
CA THR A 211 14.65 5.72 -9.33
C THR A 211 14.83 6.67 -8.16
N ILE A 212 15.60 6.23 -7.15
CA ILE A 212 15.98 7.07 -6.01
C ILE A 212 17.22 7.89 -6.39
N SER A 213 17.15 9.21 -6.18
CA SER A 213 18.27 10.12 -6.42
C SER A 213 19.48 9.77 -5.56
N LYS A 214 20.68 9.75 -6.17
CA LYS A 214 21.95 9.60 -5.46
C LYS A 214 22.32 10.84 -4.64
N THR A 215 21.70 11.98 -4.97
CA THR A 215 21.87 13.27 -4.30
C THR A 215 20.49 13.79 -3.91
N PRO A 216 19.85 13.20 -2.88
CA PRO A 216 18.56 13.67 -2.40
C PRO A 216 18.70 15.10 -1.83
N PRO A 217 17.59 15.85 -1.68
CA PRO A 217 17.61 17.13 -1.01
C PRO A 217 18.22 17.02 0.39
N ALA A 218 18.91 18.07 0.85
CA ALA A 218 19.49 18.08 2.19
C ALA A 218 18.42 17.81 3.27
N ASN A 219 18.77 16.99 4.27
CA ASN A 219 17.89 16.55 5.36
C ASN A 219 16.63 15.78 4.91
N VAL A 220 16.68 15.15 3.73
CA VAL A 220 15.66 14.22 3.26
C VAL A 220 16.28 12.82 3.13
N LEU A 221 15.68 11.86 3.81
CA LEU A 221 16.01 10.44 3.73
C LEU A 221 15.00 9.76 2.82
N ILE A 222 15.50 8.93 1.91
CA ILE A 222 14.69 8.16 0.96
C ILE A 222 15.14 6.72 1.03
N GLU A 223 14.19 5.81 1.24
CA GLU A 223 14.47 4.38 1.36
C GLU A 223 13.56 3.58 0.44
N ALA A 224 14.15 2.67 -0.36
CA ALA A 224 13.38 1.67 -1.08
C ALA A 224 12.80 0.69 -0.07
N ILE A 225 11.47 0.59 0.01
CA ILE A 225 10.79 -0.27 0.99
C ILE A 225 10.30 -1.57 0.38
N ALA A 226 10.00 -1.59 -0.92
CA ALA A 226 9.68 -2.80 -1.66
C ALA A 226 10.32 -2.77 -3.06
N SER A 227 10.84 -3.91 -3.49
CA SER A 227 11.50 -4.06 -4.79
C SER A 227 11.24 -5.42 -5.42
N THR A 228 11.31 -5.48 -6.75
CA THR A 228 11.16 -6.71 -7.53
C THR A 228 12.33 -7.67 -7.33
N THR A 229 12.24 -8.81 -8.01
CA THR A 229 13.41 -9.68 -8.21
C THR A 229 14.47 -8.99 -9.10
N PRO A 230 15.74 -9.42 -9.05
CA PRO A 230 16.78 -8.96 -9.98
C PRO A 230 16.53 -9.30 -11.46
N ASN A 231 15.58 -10.19 -11.76
CA ASN A 231 15.26 -10.64 -13.11
C ASN A 231 14.23 -9.75 -13.81
N ALA A 232 13.60 -8.82 -13.09
CA ALA A 232 12.73 -7.83 -13.69
C ALA A 232 13.56 -6.76 -14.42
N TRP A 233 12.95 -6.10 -15.40
CA TRP A 233 13.53 -4.94 -16.08
C TRP A 233 12.47 -3.87 -16.34
N GLY A 234 12.90 -2.62 -16.48
CA GLY A 234 12.07 -1.54 -16.98
C GLY A 234 12.19 -1.45 -18.50
N GLU A 235 11.17 -1.91 -19.21
CA GLU A 235 11.01 -1.80 -20.66
C GLU A 235 10.63 -0.37 -21.03
N LYS A 236 11.48 0.30 -21.82
CA LYS A 236 11.23 1.69 -22.25
C LYS A 236 10.52 1.79 -23.59
N ASN A 237 10.53 0.73 -24.40
CA ASN A 237 9.93 0.76 -25.72
C ASN A 237 8.41 0.59 -25.63
N MET A 238 7.70 1.72 -25.56
CA MET A 238 6.24 1.72 -25.44
C MET A 238 5.53 1.02 -26.61
N LYS A 239 6.13 1.01 -27.81
CA LYS A 239 5.57 0.27 -28.95
C LYS A 239 5.68 -1.24 -28.75
N SER A 240 6.80 -1.73 -28.22
CA SER A 240 6.97 -3.15 -27.88
C SER A 240 6.00 -3.57 -26.77
N ILE A 241 5.78 -2.70 -25.79
CA ILE A 241 4.79 -2.92 -24.72
C ILE A 241 3.38 -3.05 -25.31
N GLU A 242 2.96 -2.11 -26.16
CA GLU A 242 1.64 -2.12 -26.80
C GLU A 242 1.45 -3.36 -27.70
N ALA A 243 2.51 -3.82 -28.36
CA ALA A 243 2.50 -5.02 -29.20
C ALA A 243 2.56 -6.33 -28.39
N GLY A 244 2.89 -6.28 -27.10
CA GLY A 244 3.11 -7.47 -26.26
C GLY A 244 4.42 -8.22 -26.56
N GLU A 245 5.33 -7.60 -27.30
CA GLU A 245 6.60 -8.18 -27.77
C GLU A 245 7.79 -7.69 -26.92
N VAL A 246 7.64 -7.75 -25.60
CA VAL A 246 8.64 -7.26 -24.66
C VAL A 246 9.83 -8.21 -24.55
N LYS A 247 11.04 -7.66 -24.63
CA LYS A 247 12.31 -8.36 -24.43
C LYS A 247 13.31 -7.39 -23.85
N PHE A 248 14.22 -7.87 -23.01
CA PHE A 248 15.23 -7.00 -22.44
C PHE A 248 16.23 -6.55 -23.52
N ASP A 249 16.27 -5.23 -23.78
CA ASP A 249 17.19 -4.60 -24.71
C ASP A 249 18.36 -3.91 -23.97
N ASN A 250 19.53 -4.55 -24.00
CA ASN A 250 20.73 -4.05 -23.33
C ASN A 250 21.14 -2.66 -23.87
N GLY A 251 21.43 -1.74 -22.95
CA GLY A 251 21.80 -0.35 -23.26
C GLY A 251 20.62 0.62 -23.36
N THR A 252 19.38 0.13 -23.46
CA THR A 252 18.16 0.97 -23.46
C THR A 252 17.38 0.79 -22.16
N ASP A 253 17.10 -0.46 -21.80
CA ASP A 253 16.26 -0.82 -20.67
C ASP A 253 16.97 -0.69 -19.33
N ILE A 254 16.16 -0.59 -18.26
CA ILE A 254 16.64 -0.51 -16.89
C ILE A 254 16.71 -1.92 -16.32
N ARG A 255 17.89 -2.33 -15.83
CA ARG A 255 18.06 -3.67 -15.24
C ARG A 255 17.67 -3.71 -13.77
N GLY A 256 16.98 -4.78 -13.36
CA GLY A 256 16.51 -5.03 -12.00
C GLY A 256 17.60 -5.11 -10.93
N PRO A 257 17.21 -5.12 -9.64
CA PRO A 257 15.84 -5.05 -9.15
C PRO A 257 15.21 -3.66 -9.31
N MET A 258 13.89 -3.60 -9.49
CA MET A 258 13.12 -2.37 -9.65
C MET A 258 12.47 -1.98 -8.31
N VAL A 259 12.64 -0.73 -7.89
CA VAL A 259 11.94 -0.20 -6.71
C VAL A 259 10.48 0.06 -7.08
N VAL A 260 9.56 -0.56 -6.36
CA VAL A 260 8.10 -0.40 -6.56
C VAL A 260 7.45 0.44 -5.48
N ALA A 261 8.13 0.64 -4.36
CA ALA A 261 7.70 1.54 -3.30
C ALA A 261 8.89 2.16 -2.58
N ALA A 262 8.81 3.44 -2.28
CA ALA A 262 9.83 4.19 -1.56
C ALA A 262 9.20 5.05 -0.46
N ALA A 263 9.82 5.06 0.72
CA ALA A 263 9.48 5.96 1.82
C ALA A 263 10.41 7.16 1.83
N ILE A 264 9.85 8.34 2.09
CA ILE A 264 10.56 9.62 2.19
C ILE A 264 10.21 10.23 3.54
N GLN A 265 11.24 10.59 4.30
CA GLN A 265 11.08 11.39 5.52
C GLN A 265 12.11 12.51 5.56
N GLY A 266 11.70 13.69 5.97
CA GLY A 266 12.65 14.76 6.21
C GLY A 266 12.08 16.16 6.02
N LYS A 267 12.97 17.14 6.18
CA LYS A 267 12.63 18.56 6.16
C LYS A 267 13.52 19.28 5.16
N LYS A 268 12.96 19.62 3.99
CA LYS A 268 13.67 20.43 2.97
C LYS A 268 14.09 21.79 3.53
N ALA A 269 15.13 22.38 2.96
CA ALA A 269 15.53 23.74 3.29
C ALA A 269 14.35 24.71 3.08
N GLY A 270 14.06 25.54 4.09
CA GLY A 270 12.91 26.47 4.07
C GLY A 270 11.56 25.86 4.44
N ALA A 271 11.45 24.54 4.59
CA ALA A 271 10.24 23.89 5.10
C ALA A 271 10.02 24.24 6.58
N SER A 272 8.77 24.22 7.05
CA SER A 272 8.44 24.52 8.46
C SER A 272 8.57 23.28 9.36
N ALA A 273 8.21 22.10 8.85
CA ALA A 273 8.17 20.84 9.59
C ALA A 273 8.64 19.64 8.74
N GLU A 274 8.84 18.50 9.41
CA GLU A 274 9.17 17.23 8.75
C GLU A 274 7.96 16.69 7.97
N THR A 275 8.23 16.22 6.75
CA THR A 275 7.28 15.55 5.86
C THR A 275 7.51 14.05 5.91
N ARG A 276 6.44 13.26 5.88
CA ARG A 276 6.50 11.82 5.61
C ARG A 276 5.66 11.49 4.39
N MET A 277 6.26 10.82 3.42
CA MET A 277 5.59 10.44 2.19
C MET A 277 5.97 9.02 1.80
N VAL A 278 5.02 8.25 1.27
CA VAL A 278 5.34 6.99 0.57
C VAL A 278 4.88 7.12 -0.87
N VAL A 279 5.76 6.73 -1.78
CA VAL A 279 5.52 6.71 -3.21
C VAL A 279 5.41 5.26 -3.67
N PHE A 280 4.34 4.93 -4.39
CA PHE A 280 4.15 3.64 -5.06
C PHE A 280 4.26 3.79 -6.57
N ALA A 281 4.82 2.76 -7.21
CA ALA A 281 5.01 2.66 -8.64
C ALA A 281 3.72 2.45 -9.46
N THR A 282 2.61 2.18 -8.78
CA THR A 282 1.30 1.93 -9.38
C THR A 282 0.24 2.10 -8.29
N SER A 283 -0.96 2.52 -8.67
CA SER A 283 -2.16 2.55 -7.85
C SER A 283 -2.91 1.21 -7.90
N TYR A 284 -2.71 0.44 -8.98
CA TYR A 284 -3.43 -0.80 -9.22
C TYR A 284 -3.17 -1.87 -8.16
N PHE A 285 -2.04 -1.85 -7.45
CA PHE A 285 -1.78 -2.82 -6.37
C PHE A 285 -2.84 -2.77 -5.26
N ALA A 286 -3.46 -1.61 -5.05
CA ALA A 286 -4.49 -1.38 -4.04
C ALA A 286 -5.91 -1.71 -4.53
N ALA A 287 -6.10 -1.97 -5.84
CA ALA A 287 -7.42 -2.22 -6.42
C ALA A 287 -8.04 -3.52 -5.91
N ASN A 288 -9.38 -3.56 -5.80
CA ASN A 288 -10.13 -4.68 -5.25
C ASN A 288 -9.80 -6.03 -5.91
N GLN A 289 -9.52 -6.05 -7.22
CA GLN A 289 -9.14 -7.28 -7.93
C GLN A 289 -7.82 -7.91 -7.43
N PHE A 290 -6.99 -7.15 -6.70
CA PHE A 290 -5.76 -7.63 -6.07
C PHE A 290 -5.88 -7.78 -4.55
N ALA A 291 -7.07 -7.59 -3.98
CA ALA A 291 -7.30 -7.72 -2.54
C ALA A 291 -6.98 -9.13 -1.98
N ARG A 292 -7.01 -10.17 -2.83
CA ARG A 292 -6.60 -11.54 -2.47
C ARG A 292 -5.10 -11.68 -2.15
N PHE A 293 -4.30 -10.66 -2.45
CA PHE A 293 -2.88 -10.62 -2.12
C PHE A 293 -2.72 -9.78 -0.85
N ASP A 294 -2.83 -10.42 0.31
CA ASP A 294 -2.88 -9.73 1.61
C ASP A 294 -1.71 -8.78 1.84
N LYS A 295 -0.54 -9.07 1.26
CA LYS A 295 0.64 -8.21 1.36
C LYS A 295 0.50 -6.86 0.66
N ASN A 296 -0.40 -6.73 -0.33
CA ASN A 296 -0.74 -5.44 -0.91
C ASN A 296 -1.50 -4.58 0.10
N THR A 297 -2.49 -5.17 0.77
CA THR A 297 -3.27 -4.54 1.84
C THR A 297 -2.36 -4.17 3.03
N ASP A 298 -1.47 -5.08 3.45
CA ASP A 298 -0.48 -4.83 4.50
C ASP A 298 0.43 -3.65 4.15
N LEU A 299 1.01 -3.65 2.94
CA LEU A 299 1.91 -2.58 2.50
C LEU A 299 1.20 -1.22 2.51
N PHE A 300 -0.02 -1.15 1.97
CA PHE A 300 -0.80 0.09 1.92
C PHE A 300 -1.08 0.61 3.34
N ALA A 301 -1.64 -0.25 4.20
CA ALA A 301 -2.05 0.15 5.53
C ALA A 301 -0.84 0.45 6.46
N ASN A 302 0.27 -0.29 6.34
CA ASN A 302 1.50 0.03 7.07
C ASN A 302 2.08 1.37 6.63
N SER A 303 2.05 1.64 5.33
CA SER A 303 2.51 2.90 4.75
C SER A 303 1.67 4.05 5.26
N LEU A 304 0.34 3.90 5.28
CA LEU A 304 -0.57 4.90 5.83
C LEU A 304 -0.32 5.14 7.33
N SER A 305 -0.18 4.08 8.12
CA SER A 305 0.08 4.17 9.55
C SER A 305 1.37 4.94 9.83
N TRP A 306 2.44 4.63 9.08
CA TRP A 306 3.72 5.29 9.22
C TRP A 306 3.69 6.76 8.80
N VAL A 307 3.02 7.11 7.68
CA VAL A 307 2.91 8.52 7.26
C VAL A 307 2.06 9.32 8.23
N VAL A 308 1.02 8.75 8.84
CA VAL A 308 0.19 9.41 9.88
C VAL A 308 0.89 9.45 11.24
N GLY A 309 2.01 8.72 11.41
CA GLY A 309 2.81 8.72 12.64
C GLY A 309 2.22 7.84 13.74
N ASP A 310 1.38 6.87 13.36
CA ASP A 310 0.85 5.84 14.24
C ASP A 310 1.78 4.62 14.22
N ASP A 311 3.06 4.85 14.54
CA ASP A 311 4.13 3.84 14.44
C ASP A 311 3.88 2.64 15.38
N ASN A 312 3.04 2.81 16.41
CA ASN A 312 2.65 1.76 17.35
C ASN A 312 1.68 0.71 16.75
N LEU A 313 0.98 1.00 15.65
CA LEU A 313 0.06 0.03 15.03
C LEU A 313 0.75 -0.92 14.03
N ILE A 314 1.96 -0.59 13.59
CA ILE A 314 2.71 -1.43 12.63
C ILE A 314 3.07 -2.79 13.25
N SER A 315 3.25 -2.85 14.57
CA SER A 315 3.65 -4.06 15.31
C SER A 315 2.50 -4.89 15.90
N ILE A 316 1.24 -4.45 15.80
CA ILE A 316 0.11 -5.10 16.50
C ILE A 316 -0.83 -5.85 15.52
N ARG A 317 -0.42 -6.11 14.27
CA ARG A 317 -1.24 -6.92 13.36
C ARG A 317 -1.27 -8.37 13.87
N PRO A 318 -2.44 -8.93 14.24
CA PRO A 318 -2.58 -10.37 14.36
C PRO A 318 -2.22 -10.96 13.01
N LYS A 319 -1.33 -11.94 13.02
CA LYS A 319 -1.11 -12.77 11.83
C LYS A 319 -2.44 -13.45 11.57
N GLU A 320 -3.13 -13.12 10.48
CA GLU A 320 -4.16 -14.03 9.99
C GLU A 320 -3.43 -15.36 9.78
N GLU A 321 -3.80 -16.36 10.58
CA GLU A 321 -3.65 -17.74 10.14
C GLU A 321 -4.59 -17.87 8.96
N GLY A 322 -4.15 -17.37 7.81
CA GLY A 322 -4.81 -17.59 6.53
C GLY A 322 -5.01 -19.09 6.50
N GLY A 323 -6.26 -19.52 6.47
CA GLY A 323 -6.64 -20.92 6.42
C GLY A 323 -5.92 -21.49 5.22
N GLY A 324 -4.74 -22.06 5.48
CA GLY A 324 -3.85 -22.50 4.43
C GLY A 324 -4.63 -23.53 3.68
N LEU A 325 -5.04 -23.21 2.45
CA LEU A 325 -5.43 -24.25 1.53
C LEU A 325 -4.20 -25.15 1.46
N ILE A 326 -4.32 -26.34 2.06
CA ILE A 326 -3.26 -27.34 2.00
C ILE A 326 -3.11 -27.64 0.51
N GLN A 327 -2.10 -27.03 -0.12
CA GLN A 327 -1.73 -27.34 -1.49
C GLN A 327 -1.07 -28.70 -1.47
N LEU A 328 -1.90 -29.74 -1.50
CA LEU A 328 -1.45 -31.11 -1.64
C LEU A 328 -0.84 -31.28 -3.03
N SER A 329 0.45 -31.60 -3.06
CA SER A 329 1.04 -32.10 -4.30
C SER A 329 0.28 -33.34 -4.76
N GLN A 330 0.19 -33.56 -6.07
CA GLN A 330 -0.52 -34.71 -6.64
C GLN A 330 -0.01 -36.04 -6.05
N LYS A 331 1.29 -36.12 -5.74
CA LYS A 331 1.92 -37.28 -5.08
C LYS A 331 1.46 -37.45 -3.63
N ALA A 332 1.35 -36.36 -2.87
CA ALA A 332 0.85 -36.40 -1.50
C ALA A 332 -0.64 -36.78 -1.45
N GLY A 333 -1.44 -36.30 -2.42
CA GLY A 333 -2.86 -36.68 -2.54
C GLY A 333 -3.06 -38.18 -2.79
N VAL A 334 -2.27 -38.76 -3.70
CA VAL A 334 -2.30 -40.21 -3.97
C VAL A 334 -1.84 -41.01 -2.76
N ALA A 335 -0.78 -40.59 -2.07
CA ALA A 335 -0.29 -41.28 -0.89
C ALA A 335 -1.34 -41.30 0.25
N ILE A 336 -2.02 -40.17 0.48
CA ILE A 336 -3.10 -40.09 1.48
C ILE A 336 -4.29 -40.98 1.08
N PHE A 337 -4.70 -40.97 -0.20
CA PHE A 337 -5.77 -41.84 -0.67
C PHE A 337 -5.45 -43.32 -0.49
N LEU A 338 -4.27 -43.78 -0.92
CA LEU A 338 -3.87 -45.19 -0.79
C LEU A 338 -3.81 -45.63 0.68
N THR A 339 -3.27 -44.79 1.55
CA THR A 339 -3.15 -45.11 2.97
C THR A 339 -4.51 -45.13 3.67
N THR A 340 -5.32 -44.10 3.49
CA THR A 340 -6.60 -43.95 4.21
C THR A 340 -7.73 -44.82 3.68
N VAL A 341 -7.81 -45.02 2.36
CA VAL A 341 -8.93 -45.74 1.73
C VAL A 341 -8.62 -47.21 1.50
N ILE A 342 -7.34 -47.57 1.31
CA ILE A 342 -6.96 -48.95 0.99
C ILE A 342 -6.24 -49.62 2.16
N VAL A 343 -5.15 -49.04 2.66
CA VAL A 343 -4.31 -49.72 3.67
C VAL A 343 -4.99 -49.83 5.03
N ILE A 344 -5.58 -48.74 5.53
CA ILE A 344 -6.24 -48.73 6.85
C ILE A 344 -7.45 -49.69 6.91
N PRO A 345 -8.33 -49.80 5.89
CA PRO A 345 -9.43 -50.77 5.92
C PRO A 345 -9.02 -52.24 5.73
N LEU A 346 -7.80 -52.50 5.25
CA LEU A 346 -7.25 -53.85 5.05
C LEU A 346 -6.43 -54.37 6.25
N LEU A 347 -6.16 -53.51 7.24
CA LEU A 347 -5.52 -53.85 8.51
C LEU A 347 -6.56 -54.16 9.59
#